data_AF-A0A4P8YQS8-F1
#
_entry.id   AF-A0A4P8YQS8-F1
#
_cell.length_a   1.000
_cell.length_b   1.000
_cell.length_c   1.000
_cell.angle_alpha   90.00
_cell.angle_beta   90.00
_cell.angle_gamma   90.00
#
_symmetry.space_group_name_H-M   'P 1'
#
loop_
_entity.id
_entity.type
_entity.pdbx_description
1 polymer ?
#
loop_
_entity_poly.entity_id
_entity_poly.type
_entity_poly.pdbx_seq_one_letter_code
_entity_poly.pdbx_strand_id
1 'polypeptide(L)'
;MKKFVTVLAVVASLGAMASAQAAESCAAKEAALQKEIRIAQQYGNAYKVAGLKQALAEVKAHCTNASVLADAQKKVTKLEKKLAEKRGDIAEVQADLNEAKAKGRADKIAKYQRKLAEKQADLSEIQQELNQARAELAALK
;
A
#
# COMPACT_ATOMS: atom_id res chain seq x y z
N MET A 1 60.44 -31.62 -21.21
CA MET A 1 60.67 -30.22 -21.61
C MET A 1 59.46 -29.39 -21.17
N LYS A 2 59.67 -28.48 -20.21
CA LYS A 2 58.65 -27.60 -19.63
C LYS A 2 58.24 -26.52 -20.64
N LYS A 3 56.93 -26.31 -20.81
CA LYS A 3 56.39 -25.05 -21.33
C LYS A 3 55.32 -24.58 -20.35
N PHE A 4 55.69 -23.59 -19.55
CA PHE A 4 54.79 -22.81 -18.72
C PHE A 4 53.96 -21.91 -19.65
N VAL A 5 52.64 -22.00 -19.56
CA VAL A 5 51.78 -20.89 -19.96
C VAL A 5 50.79 -20.66 -18.83
N THR A 6 51.12 -19.66 -18.03
CA THR A 6 50.26 -19.02 -17.05
C THR A 6 49.21 -18.22 -17.81
N VAL A 7 47.94 -18.54 -17.65
CA VAL A 7 46.86 -17.57 -17.90
C VAL A 7 46.08 -17.41 -16.61
N LEU A 8 46.26 -16.22 -16.04
CA LEU A 8 45.43 -15.60 -15.02
C LEU A 8 44.00 -15.49 -15.55
N ALA A 9 43.03 -16.01 -14.82
CA ALA A 9 41.67 -15.46 -14.86
C ALA A 9 41.10 -15.50 -13.43
N VAL A 10 40.83 -14.29 -12.96
CA VAL A 10 40.52 -13.85 -11.61
C VAL A 10 39.20 -14.43 -11.08
N VAL A 11 39.23 -14.72 -9.78
CA VAL A 11 38.13 -15.06 -8.88
C VAL A 11 37.22 -13.85 -8.67
N ALA A 12 35.88 -14.05 -8.62
CA ALA A 12 34.97 -13.47 -7.61
C ALA A 12 33.50 -13.52 -8.07
N SER A 13 32.79 -14.56 -7.60
CA SER A 13 31.60 -14.53 -6.74
C SER A 13 30.59 -13.35 -6.74
N LEU A 14 29.37 -13.71 -6.30
CA LEU A 14 28.17 -12.93 -5.97
C LEU A 14 27.23 -12.66 -7.17
N GLY A 15 25.94 -12.97 -7.11
CA GLY A 15 25.14 -13.53 -6.04
C GLY A 15 23.73 -13.80 -6.57
N ALA A 16 23.04 -14.75 -5.95
CA ALA A 16 21.60 -14.85 -6.08
C ALA A 16 20.99 -13.54 -5.56
N MET A 17 20.25 -12.82 -6.39
CA MET A 17 19.36 -11.75 -5.96
C MET A 17 17.98 -12.11 -6.50
N ALA A 18 17.24 -12.88 -5.71
CA ALA A 18 16.26 -12.34 -4.75
C ALA A 18 15.18 -11.56 -5.49
N SER A 19 14.03 -12.23 -5.63
CA SER A 19 12.73 -11.69 -5.96
C SER A 19 12.37 -10.46 -5.12
N ALA A 20 12.67 -9.25 -5.61
CA ALA A 20 12.21 -7.99 -5.00
C ALA A 20 12.16 -6.77 -5.95
N GLN A 21 12.24 -6.93 -7.28
CA GLN A 21 12.37 -5.79 -8.21
C GLN A 21 11.05 -5.33 -8.85
N ALA A 22 9.89 -5.80 -8.39
CA ALA A 22 8.62 -5.22 -8.84
C ALA A 22 8.51 -3.72 -8.50
N ALA A 23 9.31 -3.26 -7.53
CA ALA A 23 9.51 -1.87 -7.15
C ALA A 23 10.93 -1.34 -7.46
N GLU A 24 11.56 -1.72 -8.59
CA GLU A 24 12.32 -0.69 -9.29
C GLU A 24 11.31 0.43 -9.59
N SER A 25 11.36 1.49 -8.79
CA SER A 25 10.28 2.45 -8.62
C SER A 25 9.80 2.96 -9.97
N CYS A 26 8.51 3.25 -10.11
CA CYS A 26 7.96 3.90 -11.30
C CYS A 26 8.83 5.08 -11.76
N ALA A 27 9.34 5.85 -10.80
CA ALA A 27 10.32 6.92 -11.02
C ALA A 27 11.63 6.44 -11.69
N ALA A 28 12.20 5.31 -11.27
CA ALA A 28 13.39 4.73 -11.90
C ALA A 28 13.10 4.26 -13.34
N LYS A 29 11.96 3.61 -13.57
CA LYS A 29 11.53 3.20 -14.92
C LYS A 29 11.26 4.39 -15.84
N GLU A 30 10.59 5.42 -15.33
CA GLU A 30 10.37 6.67 -16.04
C GLU A 30 11.69 7.39 -16.37
N ALA A 31 12.61 7.47 -15.41
CA ALA A 31 13.93 8.08 -15.61
C ALA A 31 14.77 7.33 -16.65
N ALA A 32 14.72 5.98 -16.63
CA ALA A 32 15.39 5.14 -17.62
C ALA A 32 14.81 5.36 -19.04
N LEU A 33 13.49 5.37 -19.17
CA LEU A 33 12.81 5.64 -20.45
C LEU A 33 13.12 7.05 -20.97
N GLN A 34 13.12 8.07 -20.11
CA GLN A 34 13.48 9.44 -20.49
C GLN A 34 14.95 9.56 -20.92
N LYS A 35 15.87 8.83 -20.28
CA LYS A 35 17.27 8.75 -20.70
C LYS A 35 17.39 8.13 -22.10
N GLU A 36 16.72 7.01 -22.35
CA GLU A 36 16.72 6.34 -23.66
C GLU A 36 16.10 7.21 -24.76
N ILE A 37 15.05 7.99 -24.45
CA ILE A 37 14.47 8.96 -25.39
C ILE A 37 15.51 10.00 -25.80
N ARG A 38 16.23 10.60 -24.83
CA ARG A 38 17.27 11.60 -25.12
C ARG A 38 18.37 11.03 -26.00
N ILE A 39 18.83 9.82 -25.71
CA ILE A 39 19.83 9.12 -26.53
C ILE A 39 19.28 8.90 -27.95
N ALA A 40 18.07 8.35 -28.09
CA ALA A 40 17.47 8.09 -29.39
C ALA A 40 17.26 9.37 -30.22
N GLN A 41 16.97 10.50 -29.58
CA GLN A 41 16.88 11.82 -30.22
C GLN A 41 18.25 12.29 -30.74
N GLN A 42 19.32 12.13 -29.97
CA GLN A 42 20.68 12.52 -30.39
C GLN A 42 21.13 11.79 -31.66
N TYR A 43 20.75 10.52 -31.81
CA TYR A 43 21.07 9.71 -32.99
C TYR A 43 20.03 9.80 -34.11
N GLY A 44 19.04 10.71 -34.01
CA GLY A 44 18.03 10.91 -35.07
C GLY A 44 17.09 9.73 -35.31
N ASN A 45 16.96 8.79 -34.36
CA ASN A 45 16.13 7.60 -34.53
C ASN A 45 14.67 7.89 -34.15
N ALA A 46 13.93 8.50 -35.09
CA ALA A 46 12.55 8.92 -34.89
C ALA A 46 11.60 7.76 -34.51
N TYR A 47 11.79 6.57 -35.09
CA TYR A 47 10.98 5.39 -34.78
C TYR A 47 11.19 4.91 -33.34
N LYS A 48 12.45 4.82 -32.87
CA LYS A 48 12.76 4.46 -31.48
C LYS A 48 12.21 5.50 -30.50
N VAL A 49 12.31 6.79 -30.84
CA VAL A 49 11.74 7.87 -30.00
C VAL A 49 10.22 7.72 -29.87
N ALA A 50 9.51 7.42 -30.95
CA ALA A 50 8.06 7.24 -30.91
C ALA A 50 7.65 6.07 -29.99
N GLY A 51 8.30 4.91 -30.14
CA GLY A 51 8.04 3.74 -29.30
C GLY A 51 8.37 3.97 -27.82
N LEU A 52 9.48 4.64 -27.51
CA LEU A 52 9.86 4.95 -26.13
C LEU A 52 8.92 5.98 -25.48
N LYS A 53 8.41 6.96 -26.24
CA LYS A 53 7.41 7.91 -25.75
C LYS A 53 6.09 7.21 -25.43
N GLN A 54 5.67 6.24 -26.25
CA GLN A 54 4.51 5.41 -25.95
C GLN A 54 4.74 4.58 -24.68
N ALA A 55 5.89 3.90 -24.56
CA ALA A 55 6.22 3.16 -23.34
C ALA A 55 6.25 4.05 -22.08
N LEU A 56 6.73 5.29 -22.19
CA LEU A 56 6.70 6.25 -21.09
C LEU A 56 5.26 6.66 -20.73
N ALA A 57 4.38 6.82 -21.73
CA ALA A 57 2.97 7.11 -21.49
C ALA A 57 2.27 5.94 -20.78
N GLU A 58 2.55 4.70 -21.19
CA GLU A 58 2.04 3.48 -20.54
C GLU A 58 2.54 3.35 -19.10
N VAL A 59 3.83 3.57 -18.85
CA VAL A 59 4.37 3.58 -17.47
C VAL A 59 3.70 4.68 -16.65
N LYS A 60 3.52 5.89 -17.17
CA LYS A 60 2.81 6.96 -16.44
C LYS A 60 1.34 6.65 -16.20
N ALA A 61 0.67 5.94 -17.11
CA ALA A 61 -0.73 5.58 -17.00
C ALA A 61 -0.97 4.38 -16.06
N HIS A 62 -0.02 3.46 -15.96
CA HIS A 62 -0.21 2.17 -15.30
C HIS A 62 0.67 1.93 -14.07
N CYS A 63 1.73 2.73 -13.87
CA CYS A 63 2.64 2.53 -12.74
C CYS A 63 2.09 3.11 -11.44
N THR A 64 1.31 4.20 -11.48
CA THR A 64 0.26 4.50 -10.49
C THR A 64 -0.98 3.75 -10.91
N ASN A 65 -0.99 2.44 -10.69
CA ASN A 65 -2.03 1.53 -11.15
C ASN A 65 -3.41 2.04 -10.69
N ALA A 66 -4.17 2.71 -11.56
CA ALA A 66 -5.37 3.46 -11.17
C ALA A 66 -6.40 2.58 -10.45
N SER A 67 -6.42 1.28 -10.77
CA SER A 67 -7.19 0.27 -10.04
C SER A 67 -6.73 0.11 -8.59
N VAL A 68 -5.41 0.05 -8.33
CA VAL A 68 -4.85 -0.08 -6.98
C VAL A 68 -5.15 1.17 -6.15
N LEU A 69 -5.05 2.37 -6.74
CA LEU A 69 -5.46 3.61 -6.09
C LEU A 69 -6.97 3.60 -5.77
N ALA A 70 -7.81 3.18 -6.73
CA ALA A 70 -9.26 3.09 -6.56
C ALA A 70 -9.64 2.07 -5.47
N ASP A 71 -8.99 0.92 -5.44
CA ASP A 71 -9.19 -0.12 -4.44
C ASP A 71 -8.76 0.35 -3.04
N ALA A 72 -7.61 1.03 -2.93
CA ALA A 72 -7.15 1.63 -1.68
C ALA A 72 -8.13 2.71 -1.19
N GLN A 73 -8.61 3.58 -2.07
CA GLN A 73 -9.62 4.59 -1.74
C GLN A 73 -10.93 3.95 -1.28
N LYS A 74 -11.38 2.88 -1.96
CA LYS A 74 -12.58 2.11 -1.58
C LYS A 74 -12.41 1.43 -0.22
N LYS A 75 -11.23 0.90 0.10
CA LYS A 75 -10.90 0.33 1.42
C LYS A 75 -11.04 1.39 2.52
N VAL A 76 -10.48 2.58 2.31
CA VAL A 76 -10.60 3.71 3.25
C VAL A 76 -12.07 4.08 3.47
N THR A 77 -12.84 4.31 2.41
CA THR A 77 -14.27 4.67 2.52
C THR A 77 -15.08 3.58 3.24
N LYS A 78 -14.79 2.30 2.98
CA LYS A 78 -15.45 1.18 3.68
C LYS A 78 -15.14 1.18 5.18
N LEU A 79 -13.89 1.44 5.56
CA LEU A 79 -13.47 1.50 6.95
C LEU A 79 -14.06 2.72 7.67
N GLU A 80 -14.15 3.87 7.02
CA GLU A 80 -14.81 5.07 7.56
C GLU A 80 -16.30 4.82 7.83
N LYS A 81 -16.99 4.14 6.91
CA LYS A 81 -18.39 3.73 7.11
C LYS A 81 -18.53 2.80 8.31
N LYS A 82 -17.70 1.75 8.38
CA LYS A 82 -17.69 0.82 9.52
C LYS A 82 -17.40 1.51 10.85
N LEU A 83 -16.47 2.47 10.86
CA LEU A 83 -16.14 3.26 12.04
C LEU A 83 -17.35 4.07 12.52
N ALA A 84 -18.09 4.70 11.60
CA ALA A 84 -19.31 5.44 11.92
C ALA A 84 -20.41 4.51 12.49
N GLU A 85 -20.63 3.35 11.85
CA GLU A 85 -21.58 2.33 12.33
C GLU A 85 -21.23 1.88 13.76
N LYS A 86 -19.97 1.53 14.03
CA LYS A 86 -19.52 1.11 15.37
C LYS A 86 -19.63 2.21 16.42
N ARG A 87 -19.44 3.47 16.05
CA ARG A 87 -19.70 4.60 16.96
C ARG A 87 -21.18 4.70 17.33
N GLY A 88 -22.08 4.44 16.37
CA GLY A 88 -23.52 4.35 16.62
C GLY A 88 -23.88 3.23 17.59
N ASP A 89 -23.36 2.02 17.34
CA ASP A 89 -23.54 0.87 18.23
C ASP A 89 -23.08 1.13 19.68
N ILE A 90 -21.95 1.82 19.84
CA ILE A 90 -21.41 2.19 21.15
C ILE A 90 -22.34 3.18 21.85
N ALA A 91 -22.88 4.15 21.13
CA ALA A 91 -23.83 5.11 21.68
C ALA A 91 -25.12 4.43 22.16
N GLU A 92 -25.62 3.45 21.41
CA GLU A 92 -26.78 2.64 21.80
C GLU A 92 -26.51 1.85 23.08
N VAL A 93 -25.38 1.12 23.16
CA VAL A 93 -25.01 0.36 24.36
C VAL A 93 -24.78 1.28 25.56
N GLN A 94 -24.26 2.50 25.35
CA GLN A 94 -24.10 3.48 26.40
C GLN A 94 -25.45 4.00 26.93
N ALA A 95 -26.43 4.19 26.06
CA ALA A 95 -27.79 4.55 26.45
C ALA A 95 -28.45 3.44 27.27
N ASP A 96 -28.37 2.19 26.79
CA ASP A 96 -28.81 0.99 27.50
C ASP A 96 -28.19 0.85 28.89
N LEU A 97 -26.88 1.09 29.00
CA LEU A 97 -26.16 1.08 30.27
C LEU A 97 -26.67 2.17 31.22
N ASN A 98 -26.93 3.37 30.72
CA ASN A 98 -27.45 4.48 31.52
C ASN A 98 -28.87 4.18 32.03
N GLU A 99 -29.72 3.60 31.18
CA GLU A 99 -31.06 3.15 31.58
C GLU A 99 -31.00 2.05 32.65
N ALA A 100 -30.12 1.07 32.48
CA ALA A 100 -29.93 0.00 33.46
C ALA A 100 -29.45 0.54 34.82
N LYS A 101 -28.56 1.54 34.81
CA LYS A 101 -28.12 2.25 36.03
C LYS A 101 -29.27 2.98 36.71
N ALA A 102 -30.07 3.75 35.95
CA ALA A 102 -31.21 4.47 36.48
C ALA A 102 -32.27 3.53 37.12
N LYS A 103 -32.42 2.32 36.56
CA LYS A 103 -33.36 1.30 37.05
C LYS A 103 -32.75 0.35 38.10
N GLY A 104 -31.49 0.53 38.51
CA GLY A 104 -30.82 -0.34 39.49
C GLY A 104 -30.64 -1.79 39.05
N ARG A 105 -30.60 -2.07 37.75
CA ARG A 105 -30.54 -3.44 37.20
C ARG A 105 -29.09 -3.95 37.14
N ALA A 106 -28.57 -4.45 38.26
CA ALA A 106 -27.17 -4.86 38.40
C ALA A 106 -26.69 -5.88 37.35
N ASP A 107 -27.51 -6.86 37.00
CA ASP A 107 -27.22 -7.86 35.95
C ASP A 107 -27.03 -7.21 34.57
N LYS A 108 -27.91 -6.26 34.22
CA LYS A 108 -27.86 -5.52 32.96
C LYS A 108 -26.68 -4.56 32.92
N ILE A 109 -26.39 -3.89 34.03
CA ILE A 109 -25.22 -2.99 34.14
C ILE A 109 -23.94 -3.76 33.82
N ALA A 110 -23.70 -4.90 34.47
CA ALA A 110 -22.52 -5.72 34.23
C ALA A 110 -22.46 -6.22 32.77
N LYS A 111 -23.60 -6.64 32.21
CA LYS A 111 -23.71 -7.07 30.81
C LYS A 111 -23.34 -5.96 29.83
N TYR A 112 -23.89 -4.76 30.01
CA TYR A 112 -23.66 -3.64 29.09
C TYR A 112 -22.26 -3.05 29.22
N GLN A 113 -21.66 -3.05 30.41
CA GLN A 113 -20.25 -2.67 30.58
C GLN A 113 -19.31 -3.59 29.81
N ARG A 114 -19.54 -4.91 29.84
CA ARG A 114 -18.75 -5.88 29.05
C ARG A 114 -18.92 -5.63 27.55
N LYS A 115 -20.18 -5.50 27.08
CA LYS A 115 -20.46 -5.19 25.67
C LYS A 115 -19.83 -3.87 25.20
N LEU A 116 -19.83 -2.86 26.07
CA LEU A 116 -19.23 -1.56 25.75
C LEU A 116 -17.72 -1.70 25.56
N ALA A 117 -17.04 -2.44 26.46
CA ALA A 117 -15.61 -2.72 26.35
C ALA A 117 -15.27 -3.50 25.07
N GLU A 118 -16.05 -4.53 24.73
CA GLU A 118 -15.90 -5.29 23.48
C GLU A 118 -16.03 -4.38 22.25
N LYS A 119 -17.10 -3.57 22.17
CA LYS A 119 -17.29 -2.66 21.04
C LYS A 119 -16.22 -1.57 20.96
N GLN A 120 -15.68 -1.11 22.08
CA GLN A 120 -14.57 -0.16 22.12
C GLN A 120 -13.27 -0.79 21.59
N ALA A 121 -13.03 -2.07 21.88
CA ALA A 121 -11.91 -2.81 21.31
C ALA A 121 -12.05 -2.96 19.78
N ASP A 122 -13.23 -3.37 19.29
CA ASP A 122 -13.53 -3.44 17.85
C ASP A 122 -13.28 -2.09 17.15
N LEU A 123 -13.73 -0.99 17.78
CA LEU A 123 -13.54 0.35 17.22
C LEU A 123 -12.06 0.72 17.13
N SER A 124 -11.27 0.35 18.15
CA SER A 124 -9.82 0.57 18.16
C SER A 124 -9.13 -0.15 17.00
N GLU A 125 -9.50 -1.42 16.76
CA GLU A 125 -8.99 -2.21 15.64
C GLU A 125 -9.33 -1.57 14.28
N ILE A 126 -10.61 -1.18 14.08
CA ILE A 126 -11.03 -0.48 12.85
C ILE A 126 -10.28 0.84 12.66
N GLN A 127 -10.01 1.58 13.75
CA GLN A 127 -9.26 2.82 13.68
C GLN A 127 -7.80 2.58 13.29
N GLN A 128 -7.17 1.51 13.78
CA GLN A 128 -5.82 1.11 13.39
C GLN A 128 -5.78 0.69 11.91
N GLU A 129 -6.70 -0.17 11.47
CA GLU A 129 -6.84 -0.55 10.07
C GLU A 129 -7.06 0.66 9.15
N LEU A 130 -7.90 1.61 9.57
CA LEU A 130 -8.17 2.84 8.82
C LEU A 130 -6.91 3.70 8.70
N ASN A 131 -6.13 3.83 9.77
CA ASN A 131 -4.88 4.58 9.74
C ASN A 131 -3.86 3.92 8.81
N GLN A 132 -3.75 2.59 8.83
CA GLN A 132 -2.90 1.83 7.92
C GLN A 132 -3.35 2.01 6.46
N ALA A 133 -4.65 1.85 6.17
CA ALA A 133 -5.20 2.02 4.82
C ALA A 133 -5.00 3.44 4.28
N ARG A 134 -5.08 4.47 5.14
CA ARG A 134 -4.78 5.85 4.77
C ARG A 134 -3.31 6.07 4.47
N ALA A 135 -2.40 5.44 5.23
CA ALA A 135 -0.97 5.49 4.96
C ALA A 135 -0.62 4.79 3.63
N GLU A 136 -1.20 3.62 3.38
CA GLU A 136 -1.09 2.90 2.10
C GLU A 136 -1.55 3.77 0.92
N LEU A 137 -2.74 4.37 1.04
CA LEU A 137 -3.28 5.27 0.01
C LEU A 137 -2.39 6.51 -0.22
N ALA A 138 -1.81 7.07 0.85
CA ALA A 138 -0.91 8.22 0.73
C ALA A 138 0.41 7.87 0.03
N ALA A 139 0.91 6.64 0.18
CA ALA A 139 2.10 6.17 -0.52
C ALA A 139 1.87 5.88 -2.02
N LEU A 140 0.60 5.76 -2.44
CA LEU A 140 0.21 5.54 -3.84
C LEU A 140 -0.04 6.85 -4.63
N LYS A 141 -0.03 8.00 -3.96
CA LYS A 141 -0.24 9.33 -4.54
C LYS A 141 1.08 10.05 -4.72
#